data_AF-A0A383EA36-F1
#
_entry.id   AF-A0A383EA36-F1
#
_cell.length_a   1.000
_cell.length_b   1.000
_cell.length_c   1.000
_cell.angle_alpha   90.00
_cell.angle_beta   90.00
_cell.angle_gamma   90.00
#
_symmetry.space_group_name_H-M   'P 1'
#
loop_
_entity.id
_entity.type
_entity.pdbx_description
1 polymer ?
#
loop_
_entity_poly.entity_id
_entity_poly.type
_entity_poly.pdbx_seq_one_letter_code
_entity_poly.pdbx_strand_id
1 'polypeptide(L)'
;LFVVDDNAGGTNRKTAASRIKTYIADVTLTTAAQTNITSVGTLTALTVDDVAVNGKVITMTGSSSDTAVFTVGTHGTLSIVTTDDAAAAANIQITADGTVDIDSAGILTLDSGAAINIEPASGSAILLDGTISVDAGVVTGATSITSTAFVGDLTGDVTGNTSGTAATVTTAAQTNITSLGTLTALTVDDVVINGKVITMTGSSSDTAVFTVGTHGTLSIVTTDDAAAAAN
;
A
#
# COMPACT_ATOMS: atom_id res chain seq x y z
N LEU A 1 30.27 32.56 -63.35
CA LEU A 1 29.96 31.23 -63.93
C LEU A 1 30.50 30.20 -62.96
N PHE A 2 29.66 29.40 -62.33
CA PHE A 2 30.13 28.30 -61.50
C PHE A 2 30.35 27.09 -62.40
N VAL A 3 31.55 26.53 -62.32
CA VAL A 3 31.90 25.24 -62.92
C VAL A 3 31.76 24.23 -61.79
N VAL A 4 30.73 23.38 -61.88
CA VAL A 4 30.51 22.31 -60.90
C VAL A 4 31.11 21.04 -61.50
N ASP A 5 32.19 20.58 -60.89
CA ASP A 5 32.86 19.32 -61.21
C ASP A 5 32.27 18.23 -60.29
N ASP A 6 31.55 17.27 -60.85
CA ASP A 6 30.99 16.13 -60.12
C ASP A 6 31.98 14.94 -60.06
N ASN A 7 33.23 15.15 -60.49
CA ASN A 7 34.32 14.18 -60.49
C ASN A 7 33.98 12.88 -61.26
N ALA A 8 32.94 12.89 -62.11
CA ALA A 8 32.46 11.75 -62.90
C ALA A 8 33.10 11.66 -64.30
N GLY A 9 34.20 12.38 -64.54
CA GLY A 9 34.99 12.31 -65.78
C GLY A 9 34.30 12.87 -67.03
N GLY A 10 33.20 13.63 -66.90
CA GLY A 10 32.43 14.21 -68.00
C GLY A 10 32.31 15.73 -67.93
N THR A 11 32.11 16.37 -69.08
CA THR A 11 32.10 17.83 -69.32
C THR A 11 31.48 18.65 -68.18
N ASN A 12 32.30 19.47 -67.54
CA ASN A 12 31.90 20.46 -66.52
C ASN A 12 30.59 21.17 -66.91
N ARG A 13 29.53 21.01 -66.10
CA ARG A 13 28.24 21.66 -66.37
C ARG A 13 28.32 23.13 -65.94
N LYS A 14 28.04 24.03 -66.89
CA LYS A 14 27.94 25.46 -66.67
C LYS A 14 26.65 25.77 -65.91
N THR A 15 26.75 26.12 -64.63
CA THR A 15 25.57 26.46 -63.82
C THR A 15 25.45 27.97 -63.66
N ALA A 16 24.30 28.52 -64.06
CA ALA A 16 23.91 29.89 -63.69
C ALA A 16 23.52 29.91 -62.20
N ALA A 17 23.93 30.94 -61.45
CA ALA A 17 23.64 31.04 -60.01
C ALA A 17 22.15 30.90 -59.68
N SER A 18 21.28 31.30 -60.61
CA SER A 18 19.82 31.14 -60.53
C SER A 18 19.33 29.69 -60.40
N ARG A 19 20.12 28.69 -60.83
CA ARG A 19 19.77 27.27 -60.79
C ARG A 19 20.41 26.50 -59.62
N ILE A 20 21.22 27.17 -58.80
CA ILE A 20 21.90 26.52 -57.65
C ILE A 20 20.88 25.86 -56.72
N LYS A 21 19.75 26.52 -56.41
CA LYS A 21 18.69 25.99 -55.53
C LYS A 21 18.14 24.64 -55.99
N THR A 22 18.00 24.44 -57.30
CA THR A 22 17.51 23.17 -57.89
C THR A 22 18.54 22.05 -57.75
N TYR A 23 19.84 22.35 -57.83
CA TYR A 23 20.90 21.35 -57.71
C TYR A 23 21.25 20.98 -56.27
N ILE A 24 20.87 21.81 -55.29
CA ILE A 24 21.11 21.52 -53.87
C ILE A 24 19.87 21.04 -53.12
N ALA A 25 18.71 20.94 -53.78
CA ALA A 25 17.46 20.50 -53.16
C ALA A 25 17.55 19.05 -52.64
N ASP A 26 18.39 18.22 -53.27
CA ASP A 26 18.59 16.80 -52.95
C ASP A 26 20.01 16.50 -52.44
N VAL A 27 20.63 17.43 -51.69
CA VAL A 27 21.95 17.19 -51.10
C VAL A 27 21.85 16.06 -50.08
N THR A 28 22.42 14.90 -50.41
CA THR A 28 22.78 13.90 -49.42
C THR A 28 24.06 14.39 -48.73
N LEU A 29 23.98 14.70 -47.44
CA LEU A 29 25.15 15.04 -46.65
C LEU A 29 25.94 13.75 -46.37
N THR A 30 27.11 13.59 -46.99
CA THR A 30 27.93 12.36 -46.90
C THR A 30 29.04 12.43 -45.86
N THR A 31 29.18 13.56 -45.15
CA THR A 31 30.22 13.72 -44.12
C THR A 31 29.75 13.16 -42.77
N ALA A 32 30.61 12.38 -42.11
CA ALA A 32 30.29 11.70 -40.85
C ALA A 32 29.95 12.63 -39.66
N ALA A 33 30.36 13.91 -39.71
CA ALA A 33 30.02 14.92 -38.70
C ALA A 33 29.53 16.21 -39.37
N GLN A 34 28.50 16.83 -38.78
CA GLN A 34 27.83 18.03 -39.29
C GLN A 34 27.78 19.11 -38.19
N THR A 35 28.95 19.51 -37.66
CA THR A 35 29.07 20.37 -36.46
C THR A 35 28.49 21.78 -36.59
N ASN A 36 28.21 22.23 -37.81
CA ASN A 36 27.76 23.59 -38.09
C ASN A 36 26.24 23.71 -38.32
N ILE A 37 25.47 22.61 -38.19
CA ILE A 37 24.01 22.67 -38.28
C ILE A 37 23.46 23.24 -36.97
N THR A 38 22.88 24.44 -37.03
CA THR A 38 22.27 25.10 -35.87
C THR A 38 20.74 25.01 -35.87
N SER A 39 20.12 24.54 -36.95
CA SER A 39 18.68 24.27 -37.07
C SER A 39 18.40 23.34 -38.26
N VAL A 40 17.42 22.46 -38.11
CA VAL A 40 16.96 21.51 -39.13
C VAL A 40 15.55 21.80 -39.63
N GLY A 41 14.88 22.84 -39.10
CA GLY A 41 13.46 23.11 -39.40
C GLY A 41 12.54 21.98 -38.89
N THR A 42 11.56 21.60 -39.72
CA THR A 42 10.61 20.51 -39.41
C THR A 42 11.12 19.20 -40.01
N LEU A 43 11.28 18.18 -39.17
CA LEU A 43 11.56 16.81 -39.60
C LEU A 43 10.31 15.95 -39.45
N THR A 44 9.86 15.29 -40.52
CA THR A 44 8.66 14.44 -40.50
C THR A 44 8.93 13.03 -39.99
N ALA A 45 10.17 12.54 -40.13
CA ALA A 45 10.62 11.26 -39.58
C ALA A 45 12.14 11.29 -39.37
N LEU A 46 12.60 10.66 -38.28
CA LEU A 46 14.02 10.42 -37.99
C LEU A 46 14.20 8.94 -37.65
N THR A 47 15.08 8.26 -38.38
CA THR A 47 15.55 6.92 -38.02
C THR A 47 17.05 6.98 -37.87
N VAL A 48 17.52 6.62 -36.69
CA VAL A 48 18.93 6.58 -36.30
C VAL A 48 19.14 5.37 -35.41
N ASP A 49 20.34 4.80 -35.42
CA ASP A 49 20.65 3.63 -34.60
C ASP A 49 20.74 4.06 -33.12
N ASP A 50 21.75 4.87 -32.79
CA ASP A 50 21.97 5.41 -31.43
C ASP A 50 21.69 6.91 -31.37
N VAL A 51 21.06 7.35 -30.27
CA VAL A 51 20.79 8.76 -29.98
C VAL A 51 21.63 9.22 -28.79
N ALA A 52 22.66 10.02 -29.06
CA ALA A 52 23.42 10.71 -28.02
C ALA A 52 22.97 12.17 -27.90
N VAL A 53 22.31 12.53 -26.80
CA VAL A 53 21.89 13.90 -26.51
C VAL A 53 22.88 14.55 -25.54
N ASN A 54 23.74 15.46 -26.03
CA ASN A 54 24.63 16.26 -25.18
C ASN A 54 23.92 17.55 -24.68
N GLY A 55 22.66 17.42 -24.32
CA GLY A 55 21.80 18.49 -23.84
C GLY A 55 21.25 18.13 -22.46
N LYS A 56 21.11 19.12 -21.58
CA LYS A 56 20.55 18.93 -20.23
C LYS A 56 19.07 18.51 -20.26
N VAL A 57 18.33 18.96 -21.27
CA VAL A 57 16.87 18.89 -21.32
C VAL A 57 16.41 18.37 -22.69
N ILE A 58 15.46 17.42 -22.67
CA ILE A 58 14.66 17.03 -23.82
C ILE A 58 13.22 17.49 -23.55
N THR A 59 12.68 18.34 -24.42
CA THR A 59 11.32 18.86 -24.32
C THR A 59 10.47 18.32 -25.46
N MET A 60 9.35 17.70 -25.12
CA MET A 60 8.32 17.28 -26.06
C MET A 60 7.09 18.17 -25.84
N THR A 61 6.67 18.88 -26.88
CA THR A 61 5.51 19.79 -26.83
C THR A 61 4.32 19.12 -27.50
N GLY A 62 3.30 18.78 -26.73
CA GLY A 62 2.08 18.15 -27.24
C GLY A 62 1.09 19.16 -27.81
N SER A 63 0.95 20.31 -27.15
CA SER A 63 0.09 21.43 -27.55
C SER A 63 0.76 22.77 -27.19
N SER A 64 0.13 23.91 -27.46
CA SER A 64 0.72 25.23 -27.16
C SER A 64 1.11 25.43 -25.70
N SER A 65 0.50 24.70 -24.77
CA SER A 65 0.76 24.82 -23.33
C SER A 65 1.18 23.50 -22.66
N ASP A 66 1.12 22.37 -23.36
CA ASP A 66 1.35 21.06 -22.75
C ASP A 66 2.70 20.49 -23.14
N THR A 67 3.47 20.02 -22.14
CA THR A 67 4.80 19.46 -22.37
C THR A 67 5.08 18.22 -21.53
N ALA A 68 5.99 17.39 -22.02
CA ALA A 68 6.72 16.42 -21.23
C ALA A 68 8.21 16.75 -21.32
N VAL A 69 8.85 16.97 -20.18
CA VAL A 69 10.23 17.41 -20.08
C VAL A 69 11.06 16.39 -19.32
N PHE A 70 12.11 15.90 -19.96
CA PHE A 70 13.12 15.04 -19.36
C PHE A 70 14.35 15.89 -19.07
N THR A 71 14.71 16.01 -17.80
CA THR A 71 15.87 16.79 -17.37
C THR A 71 16.85 15.88 -16.64
N VAL A 72 18.08 15.82 -17.15
CA VAL A 72 19.20 15.23 -16.41
C VAL A 72 19.84 16.32 -15.55
N GLY A 73 19.83 16.14 -14.24
CA GLY A 73 20.41 17.06 -13.27
C GLY A 73 21.85 16.72 -12.92
N THR A 74 22.41 17.48 -11.98
CA THR A 74 23.71 17.18 -11.37
C THR A 74 23.65 15.81 -10.68
N HIS A 75 24.75 15.07 -10.69
CA HIS A 75 24.84 13.76 -10.04
C HIS A 75 23.89 12.69 -10.61
N GLY A 76 23.45 12.85 -11.87
CA GLY A 76 22.67 11.82 -12.57
C GLY A 76 21.19 11.74 -12.17
N THR A 77 20.66 12.76 -11.49
CA THR A 77 19.22 12.82 -11.22
C THR A 77 18.43 12.92 -12.53
N LEU A 78 17.32 12.20 -12.61
CA LEU A 78 16.37 12.32 -13.70
C LEU A 78 15.08 12.94 -13.15
N SER A 79 14.61 14.00 -13.80
CA SER A 79 13.29 14.56 -13.56
C SER A 79 12.45 14.42 -14.82
N ILE A 80 11.26 13.87 -14.65
CA ILE A 80 10.22 13.80 -15.68
C ILE A 80 9.09 14.69 -15.19
N VAL A 81 8.80 15.75 -15.94
CA VAL A 81 7.76 16.71 -15.60
C VAL A 81 6.77 16.77 -16.75
N THR A 82 5.50 16.54 -16.44
CA THR A 82 4.39 16.87 -17.33
C THR A 82 3.83 18.23 -16.94
N THR A 83 3.47 19.02 -17.93
CA THR A 83 2.72 20.28 -17.75
C THR A 83 1.45 20.17 -18.57
N ASP A 84 0.32 20.40 -17.90
CA ASP A 84 -1.03 20.45 -18.47
C ASP A 84 -1.67 21.71 -17.90
N ASP A 85 -1.80 22.75 -18.73
CA ASP A 85 -2.25 24.09 -18.29
C ASP A 85 -3.78 24.20 -18.26
N ALA A 86 -4.49 23.30 -18.97
CA ALA A 86 -5.93 23.38 -19.16
C ALA A 86 -6.73 22.25 -18.46
N ALA A 87 -6.07 21.22 -17.92
CA ALA A 87 -6.70 20.14 -17.19
C ALA A 87 -5.81 19.59 -16.05
N ALA A 88 -6.42 18.81 -15.15
CA ALA A 88 -5.73 18.09 -14.08
C ALA A 88 -5.42 16.62 -14.50
N ALA A 89 -5.34 16.35 -15.80
CA ALA A 89 -5.28 15.00 -16.34
C ALA A 89 -3.87 14.52 -16.64
N ALA A 90 -2.87 15.41 -16.56
CA ALA A 90 -1.46 15.05 -16.72
C ALA A 90 -1.09 13.86 -15.82
N ASN A 91 -0.60 12.79 -16.43
CA ASN A 91 -0.14 11.59 -15.74
C ASN A 91 1.15 11.06 -16.38
N ILE A 92 1.86 10.24 -15.62
CA ILE A 92 2.91 9.37 -16.15
C ILE A 92 2.36 7.96 -16.04
N GLN A 93 2.03 7.34 -17.17
CA GLN A 93 1.58 5.96 -17.23
C GLN A 93 2.74 5.08 -17.70
N ILE A 94 2.99 3.99 -16.97
CA ILE A 94 3.96 2.96 -17.34
C ILE A 94 3.18 1.66 -17.54
N THR A 95 3.18 1.17 -18.77
CA THR A 95 2.56 -0.12 -19.13
C THR A 95 3.67 -1.06 -19.56
N ALA A 96 4.05 -1.97 -18.67
CA ALA A 96 5.01 -3.02 -18.98
C ALA A 96 4.26 -4.31 -19.37
N ASP A 97 4.77 -5.03 -20.37
CA ASP A 97 4.30 -6.38 -20.72
C ASP A 97 4.91 -7.48 -19.82
N GLY A 98 5.96 -7.11 -19.08
CA GLY A 98 6.54 -7.87 -17.98
C GLY A 98 6.41 -7.16 -16.65
N THR A 99 7.44 -7.25 -15.83
CA THR A 99 7.51 -6.62 -14.52
C THR A 99 8.01 -5.18 -14.61
N VAL A 100 7.41 -4.28 -13.83
CA VAL A 100 8.05 -3.02 -13.46
C VAL A 100 8.87 -3.28 -12.21
N ASP A 101 10.18 -3.10 -12.29
CA ASP A 101 11.09 -3.22 -11.15
C ASP A 101 11.59 -1.83 -10.74
N ILE A 102 11.59 -1.56 -9.44
CA ILE A 102 12.06 -0.30 -8.84
C ILE A 102 13.03 -0.67 -7.71
N ASP A 103 14.28 -0.92 -8.10
CA ASP A 103 15.36 -1.26 -7.17
C ASP A 103 16.03 0.03 -6.64
N SER A 104 15.40 0.64 -5.64
CA SER A 104 15.99 1.80 -4.95
C SER A 104 16.91 1.34 -3.83
N ALA A 105 18.18 1.76 -3.88
CA ALA A 105 19.11 1.60 -2.76
C ALA A 105 18.71 2.42 -1.52
N GLY A 106 17.82 3.40 -1.68
CA GLY A 106 17.27 4.24 -0.62
C GLY A 106 15.78 4.02 -0.41
N ILE A 107 15.10 5.02 0.16
CA ILE A 107 13.65 4.98 0.37
C ILE A 107 12.92 5.29 -0.93
N LEU A 108 11.85 4.56 -1.22
CA LEU A 108 10.83 4.98 -2.20
C LEU A 108 9.82 5.90 -1.51
N THR A 109 9.79 7.17 -1.90
CA THR A 109 8.84 8.15 -1.38
C THR A 109 7.64 8.28 -2.32
N LEU A 110 6.44 8.13 -1.79
CA LEU A 110 5.17 8.37 -2.50
C LEU A 110 4.42 9.50 -1.79
N ASP A 111 4.67 10.74 -2.21
CA ASP A 111 4.09 11.94 -1.62
C ASP A 111 2.87 12.39 -2.42
N SER A 112 1.76 11.67 -2.26
CA SER A 112 0.50 11.98 -2.94
C SER A 112 -0.34 12.92 -2.07
N GLY A 113 -0.89 13.98 -2.67
CA GLY A 113 -1.93 14.80 -2.03
C GLY A 113 -3.30 14.11 -1.91
N ALA A 114 -3.44 12.90 -2.46
CA ALA A 114 -4.63 12.06 -2.42
C ALA A 114 -4.25 10.61 -2.02
N ALA A 115 -5.20 9.68 -2.13
CA ALA A 115 -4.93 8.27 -1.85
C ALA A 115 -3.86 7.67 -2.78
N ILE A 116 -3.16 6.65 -2.29
CA ILE A 116 -2.32 5.75 -3.08
C ILE A 116 -3.09 4.45 -3.27
N ASN A 117 -3.55 4.20 -4.49
CA ASN A 117 -4.25 2.96 -4.82
C ASN A 117 -3.22 1.87 -5.14
N ILE A 118 -3.19 0.82 -4.31
CA ILE A 118 -2.42 -0.41 -4.58
C ILE A 118 -3.42 -1.54 -4.72
N GLU A 119 -3.77 -1.89 -5.96
CA GLU A 119 -4.78 -2.90 -6.27
C GLU A 119 -4.11 -4.10 -6.96
N PRO A 120 -3.73 -5.13 -6.20
CA PRO A 120 -3.25 -6.37 -6.81
C PRO A 120 -4.42 -7.10 -7.50
N ALA A 121 -4.11 -7.92 -8.50
CA ALA A 121 -5.14 -8.77 -9.11
C ALA A 121 -5.75 -9.72 -8.07
N SER A 122 -7.01 -10.14 -8.27
CA SER A 122 -7.69 -11.06 -7.36
C SER A 122 -6.84 -12.30 -7.05
N GLY A 123 -6.72 -12.63 -5.75
CA GLY A 123 -5.88 -13.72 -5.25
C GLY A 123 -4.39 -13.41 -5.12
N SER A 124 -3.94 -12.23 -5.56
CA SER A 124 -2.58 -11.74 -5.33
C SER A 124 -2.49 -10.96 -4.02
N ALA A 125 -1.26 -10.82 -3.51
CA ALA A 125 -0.99 -10.11 -2.27
C ALA A 125 -0.17 -8.85 -2.54
N ILE A 126 -0.29 -7.88 -1.63
CA ILE A 126 0.79 -6.92 -1.38
C ILE A 126 1.66 -7.61 -0.32
N LEU A 127 2.91 -7.90 -0.65
CA LEU A 127 3.84 -8.48 0.31
C LEU A 127 4.57 -7.37 1.06
N LEU A 128 4.39 -7.32 2.38
CA LEU A 128 5.10 -6.43 3.29
C LEU A 128 5.76 -7.34 4.32
N ASP A 129 7.00 -7.74 4.06
CA ASP A 129 7.74 -8.73 4.86
C ASP A 129 8.54 -8.12 6.03
N GLY A 130 8.67 -6.79 6.04
CA GLY A 130 9.22 -6.01 7.13
C GLY A 130 8.17 -5.42 8.07
N THR A 131 8.59 -4.44 8.87
CA THR A 131 7.69 -3.69 9.75
C THR A 131 6.82 -2.73 8.93
N ILE A 132 5.51 -2.80 9.16
CA ILE A 132 4.56 -1.79 8.69
C ILE A 132 4.42 -0.73 9.78
N SER A 133 4.94 0.47 9.53
CA SER A 133 4.78 1.60 10.44
C SER A 133 3.67 2.52 9.94
N VAL A 134 2.64 2.71 10.76
CA VAL A 134 1.56 3.65 10.49
C VAL A 134 1.73 4.81 11.47
N ASP A 135 2.30 5.93 11.00
CA ASP A 135 2.58 7.09 11.84
C ASP A 135 1.30 7.88 12.13
N ALA A 136 0.85 7.89 13.38
CA ALA A 136 -0.39 8.51 13.88
C ALA A 136 -1.69 8.12 13.14
N GLY A 137 -1.61 7.25 12.13
CA GLY A 137 -2.73 6.84 11.30
C GLY A 137 -3.57 5.74 11.96
N VAL A 138 -4.85 5.72 11.60
CA VAL A 138 -5.78 4.65 11.97
C VAL A 138 -5.95 3.72 10.77
N VAL A 139 -5.86 2.41 11.01
CA VAL A 139 -6.25 1.41 10.01
C VAL A 139 -7.75 1.18 10.14
N THR A 140 -8.53 1.66 9.18
CA THR A 140 -9.99 1.48 9.14
C THR A 140 -10.39 0.46 8.07
N GLY A 141 -11.51 -0.23 8.28
CA GLY A 141 -12.07 -1.16 7.29
C GLY A 141 -11.35 -2.52 7.17
N ALA A 142 -10.36 -2.81 8.02
CA ALA A 142 -9.75 -4.14 8.08
C ALA A 142 -10.80 -5.18 8.52
N THR A 143 -11.08 -6.15 7.65
CA THR A 143 -12.03 -7.24 7.94
C THR A 143 -11.40 -8.35 8.79
N SER A 144 -10.06 -8.46 8.78
CA SER A 144 -9.30 -9.39 9.60
C SER A 144 -7.89 -8.85 9.82
N ILE A 145 -7.39 -8.98 11.04
CA ILE A 145 -5.99 -8.76 11.40
C ILE A 145 -5.53 -10.01 12.13
N THR A 146 -4.61 -10.77 11.53
CA THR A 146 -3.95 -11.89 12.19
C THR A 146 -2.63 -11.38 12.76
N SER A 147 -2.51 -11.37 14.08
CA SER A 147 -1.27 -11.02 14.77
C SER A 147 -0.94 -12.09 15.80
N THR A 148 0.35 -12.33 16.03
CA THR A 148 0.82 -13.17 17.14
C THR A 148 0.72 -12.46 18.49
N ALA A 149 0.82 -11.12 18.49
CA ALA A 149 0.73 -10.30 19.68
C ALA A 149 0.12 -8.93 19.37
N PHE A 150 -0.70 -8.44 20.29
CA PHE A 150 -1.08 -7.03 20.35
C PHE A 150 -0.39 -6.42 21.56
N VAL A 151 0.30 -5.30 21.37
CA VAL A 151 0.99 -4.58 22.45
C VAL A 151 0.20 -3.31 22.74
N GLY A 152 -0.27 -3.17 23.98
CA GLY A 152 -1.10 -2.05 24.43
C GLY A 152 -2.55 -2.44 24.70
N ASP A 153 -3.36 -1.44 25.01
CA ASP A 153 -4.77 -1.62 25.31
C ASP A 153 -5.57 -1.92 24.05
N LEU A 154 -6.51 -2.85 24.15
CA LEU A 154 -7.52 -3.09 23.12
C LEU A 154 -8.83 -2.45 23.58
N THR A 155 -9.32 -1.48 22.82
CA THR A 155 -10.55 -0.76 23.13
C THR A 155 -11.67 -1.23 22.20
N GLY A 156 -12.83 -1.60 22.76
CA GLY A 156 -13.99 -2.07 21.99
C GLY A 156 -14.41 -3.50 22.33
N ASP A 157 -15.33 -4.05 21.53
CA ASP A 157 -15.84 -5.41 21.72
C ASP A 157 -14.84 -6.45 21.23
N VAL A 158 -14.42 -7.34 22.13
CA VAL A 158 -13.63 -8.52 21.78
C VAL A 158 -14.55 -9.73 21.75
N THR A 159 -14.89 -10.19 20.55
CA THR A 159 -15.66 -11.44 20.39
C THR A 159 -14.69 -12.63 20.39
N GLY A 160 -14.97 -13.65 21.21
CA GLY A 160 -14.21 -14.90 21.25
C GLY A 160 -13.56 -15.17 22.61
N ASN A 161 -12.56 -16.06 22.61
CA ASN A 161 -11.82 -16.41 23.82
C ASN A 161 -10.65 -15.46 24.04
N THR A 162 -10.72 -14.62 25.07
CA THR A 162 -9.56 -13.86 25.55
C THR A 162 -8.79 -14.74 26.53
N SER A 163 -7.78 -15.47 26.03
CA SER A 163 -6.88 -16.24 26.89
C SER A 163 -5.88 -15.33 27.60
N GLY A 164 -5.69 -15.50 28.91
CA GLY A 164 -4.73 -14.74 29.71
C GLY A 164 -5.27 -14.40 31.09
N THR A 165 -4.53 -13.59 31.84
CA THR A 165 -4.99 -13.08 33.15
C THR A 165 -5.63 -11.72 32.95
N ALA A 166 -6.95 -11.64 33.09
CA ALA A 166 -7.61 -10.35 33.32
C ALA A 166 -7.22 -9.89 34.73
N ALA A 167 -6.30 -8.93 34.84
CA ALA A 167 -5.78 -8.47 36.13
C ALA A 167 -6.90 -7.91 37.03
N THR A 168 -7.84 -7.19 36.44
CA THR A 168 -9.01 -6.63 37.13
C THR A 168 -10.18 -6.52 36.15
N VAL A 169 -11.39 -6.88 36.58
CA VAL A 169 -12.61 -6.41 35.91
C VAL A 169 -13.14 -5.24 36.71
N THR A 170 -13.09 -4.05 36.12
CA THR A 170 -13.14 -2.77 36.88
C THR A 170 -14.54 -2.20 37.05
N THR A 171 -15.55 -2.70 36.35
CA THR A 171 -16.93 -2.22 36.49
C THR A 171 -17.66 -2.97 37.60
N ALA A 172 -18.38 -2.23 38.46
CA ALA A 172 -19.11 -2.79 39.60
C ALA A 172 -20.19 -3.81 39.20
N ALA A 173 -20.73 -3.69 37.98
CA ALA A 173 -21.65 -4.66 37.41
C ALA A 173 -21.03 -5.30 36.17
N GLN A 174 -21.13 -6.63 36.08
CA GLN A 174 -20.68 -7.45 34.96
C GLN A 174 -21.86 -8.22 34.37
N THR A 175 -22.92 -7.52 33.92
CA THR A 175 -24.21 -8.13 33.54
C THR A 175 -24.11 -9.13 32.38
N ASN A 176 -23.05 -9.05 31.58
CA ASN A 176 -22.83 -9.91 30.42
C ASN A 176 -22.11 -11.23 30.78
N ILE A 177 -21.62 -11.40 32.01
CA ILE A 177 -21.07 -12.68 32.48
C ILE A 177 -22.25 -13.58 32.86
N THR A 178 -22.57 -14.55 32.01
CA THR A 178 -23.63 -15.55 32.26
C THR A 178 -23.11 -16.84 32.91
N SER A 179 -21.79 -17.04 32.92
CA SER A 179 -21.07 -18.20 33.46
C SER A 179 -19.61 -17.84 33.72
N LEU A 180 -19.02 -18.37 34.80
CA LEU A 180 -17.61 -18.14 35.17
C LEU A 180 -16.68 -19.34 34.87
N GLY A 181 -17.15 -20.39 34.18
CA GLY A 181 -16.37 -21.61 33.99
C GLY A 181 -15.92 -22.22 35.34
N THR A 182 -14.65 -22.61 35.47
CA THR A 182 -14.06 -23.09 36.73
C THR A 182 -13.45 -21.94 37.51
N LEU A 183 -14.06 -21.56 38.63
CA LEU A 183 -13.51 -20.61 39.59
C LEU A 183 -12.76 -21.37 40.70
N THR A 184 -11.44 -21.29 40.73
CA THR A 184 -10.61 -22.05 41.70
C THR A 184 -10.61 -21.44 43.10
N ALA A 185 -10.72 -20.11 43.19
CA ALA A 185 -10.84 -19.39 44.45
C ALA A 185 -11.63 -18.09 44.25
N LEU A 186 -12.45 -17.74 45.24
CA LEU A 186 -13.12 -16.45 45.35
C LEU A 186 -12.83 -15.88 46.73
N THR A 187 -12.09 -14.78 46.78
CA THR A 187 -11.88 -14.00 48.01
C THR A 187 -12.66 -12.70 47.91
N VAL A 188 -13.58 -12.49 48.83
CA VAL A 188 -14.51 -11.36 48.87
C VAL A 188 -14.71 -10.97 50.32
N ASP A 189 -14.92 -9.67 50.58
CA ASP A 189 -15.20 -9.17 51.93
C ASP A 189 -16.62 -9.63 52.36
N ASP A 190 -17.63 -9.12 51.65
CA ASP A 190 -19.03 -9.46 51.85
C ASP A 190 -19.64 -10.08 50.58
N VAL A 191 -20.53 -11.06 50.78
CA VAL A 191 -21.25 -11.74 49.69
C VAL A 191 -22.73 -11.36 49.74
N VAL A 192 -23.23 -10.81 48.63
CA VAL A 192 -24.67 -10.60 48.41
C VAL A 192 -25.12 -11.50 47.27
N ILE A 193 -26.05 -12.43 47.55
CA ILE A 193 -26.62 -13.33 46.54
C ILE A 193 -28.09 -12.98 46.32
N ASN A 194 -28.42 -12.51 45.12
CA ASN A 194 -29.80 -12.26 44.69
C ASN A 194 -30.47 -13.54 44.14
N GLY A 195 -30.35 -14.62 44.91
CA GLY A 195 -30.86 -15.94 44.56
C GLY A 195 -31.50 -16.58 45.77
N LYS A 196 -32.61 -17.29 45.57
CA LYS A 196 -33.32 -17.99 46.64
C LYS A 196 -32.49 -19.15 47.22
N VAL A 197 -31.70 -19.80 46.36
CA VAL A 197 -31.05 -21.08 46.63
C VAL A 197 -29.56 -21.00 46.31
N ILE A 198 -28.73 -21.50 47.21
CA ILE A 198 -27.32 -21.80 46.97
C ILE A 198 -27.15 -23.31 47.08
N THR A 199 -26.65 -23.95 46.03
CA THR A 199 -26.39 -25.40 46.00
C THR A 199 -24.89 -25.63 45.90
N MET A 200 -24.34 -26.38 46.85
CA MET A 200 -22.97 -26.88 46.81
C MET A 200 -23.02 -28.38 46.53
N THR A 201 -22.28 -28.83 45.53
CA THR A 201 -22.16 -30.24 45.16
C THR A 201 -20.80 -30.76 45.63
N GLY A 202 -20.78 -31.71 46.56
CA GLY A 202 -19.54 -32.37 47.00
C GLY A 202 -19.10 -33.47 46.04
N SER A 203 -20.08 -34.18 45.47
CA SER A 203 -19.92 -35.25 44.49
C SER A 203 -21.11 -35.23 43.51
N SER A 204 -21.22 -36.22 42.61
CA SER A 204 -22.35 -36.31 41.68
C SER A 204 -23.71 -36.54 42.37
N SER A 205 -23.71 -37.04 43.61
CA SER A 205 -24.92 -37.36 44.38
C SER A 205 -25.10 -36.48 45.62
N ASP A 206 -24.03 -35.88 46.12
CA ASP A 206 -24.06 -35.26 47.44
C ASP A 206 -24.18 -33.74 47.34
N THR A 207 -25.14 -33.18 48.06
CA THR A 207 -25.41 -31.74 48.03
C THR A 207 -25.61 -31.15 49.40
N ALA A 208 -25.24 -29.87 49.55
CA ALA A 208 -25.70 -29.00 50.62
C ALA A 208 -26.44 -27.82 49.99
N VAL A 209 -27.72 -27.66 50.32
CA VAL A 209 -28.61 -26.66 49.76
C VAL A 209 -29.03 -25.68 50.85
N PHE A 210 -28.69 -24.41 50.67
CA PHE A 210 -29.12 -23.30 51.49
C PHE A 210 -30.28 -22.62 50.79
N THR A 211 -31.45 -22.58 51.42
CA THR A 211 -32.63 -21.91 50.87
C THR A 211 -33.09 -20.82 51.81
N VAL A 212 -33.15 -19.59 51.29
CA VAL A 212 -33.81 -18.48 51.98
C VAL A 212 -35.29 -18.53 51.61
N GLY A 213 -36.13 -18.91 52.56
CA GLY A 213 -37.58 -18.96 52.42
C GLY A 213 -38.24 -17.60 52.61
N THR A 214 -39.56 -17.56 52.47
CA THR A 214 -40.31 -16.32 52.73
C THR A 214 -40.20 -15.95 54.20
N HIS A 215 -40.33 -14.65 54.49
CA HIS A 215 -40.28 -14.11 55.85
C HIS A 215 -38.98 -14.41 56.62
N GLY A 216 -37.84 -14.52 55.91
CA GLY A 216 -36.52 -14.69 56.53
C GLY A 216 -36.24 -16.09 57.08
N THR A 217 -37.03 -17.10 56.70
CA THR A 217 -36.75 -18.49 57.07
C THR A 217 -35.48 -18.99 56.36
N LEU A 218 -34.65 -19.75 57.05
CA LEU A 218 -33.48 -20.43 56.49
C LEU A 218 -33.69 -21.94 56.57
N SER A 219 -33.54 -22.63 55.45
CA SER A 219 -33.46 -24.08 55.39
C SER A 219 -32.09 -24.50 54.92
N ILE A 220 -31.50 -25.48 55.60
CA ILE A 220 -30.26 -26.15 55.20
C ILE A 220 -30.59 -27.62 55.08
N VAL A 221 -30.46 -28.15 53.86
CA VAL A 221 -30.70 -29.57 53.57
C VAL A 221 -29.43 -30.15 53.00
N THR A 222 -28.94 -31.22 53.60
CA THR A 222 -27.89 -32.05 53.03
C THR A 222 -28.53 -33.31 52.45
N THR A 223 -28.17 -33.66 51.22
CA THR A 223 -28.50 -34.96 50.62
C THR A 223 -27.21 -35.75 50.53
N ASP A 224 -27.22 -36.94 51.12
CA ASP A 224 -26.17 -37.95 51.01
C ASP A 224 -26.85 -39.20 50.43
N ASP A 225 -26.54 -39.52 49.18
CA ASP A 225 -27.00 -40.77 48.58
C ASP A 225 -25.92 -41.81 48.87
N ALA A 226 -25.97 -42.36 50.09
CA ALA A 226 -25.03 -43.39 50.51
C ALA A 226 -25.00 -44.50 49.45
N ALA A 227 -23.82 -44.73 48.84
CA ALA A 227 -23.58 -45.96 48.11
C ALA A 227 -24.02 -47.10 49.02
N ALA A 228 -25.11 -47.78 48.64
CA ALA A 228 -25.77 -48.78 49.46
C ALA A 228 -24.72 -49.67 50.12
N ALA A 229 -24.72 -49.74 51.45
CA ALA A 229 -23.80 -50.58 52.18
C ALA A 229 -23.88 -52.00 51.60
N ALA A 230 -22.78 -52.46 50.99
CA ALA A 230 -22.65 -53.83 50.56
C ALA A 230 -22.78 -54.70 51.82
N ASN A 231 -23.85 -55.49 51.85
CA ASN A 231 -24.23 -56.41 52.91
C ASN A 231 -23.11 -57.39 53.29
#